data_AF-K2R5E7-F1
#
_entry.id   AF-K2R5E7-F1
#
_cell.length_a   1.000
_cell.length_b   1.000
_cell.length_c   1.000
_cell.angle_alpha   90.00
_cell.angle_beta   90.00
_cell.angle_gamma   90.00
#
_symmetry.space_group_name_H-M   'P 1'
#
loop_
_entity.id
_entity.type
_entity.pdbx_description
1 polymer ?
#
loop_
_entity_poly.entity_id
_entity_poly.type
_entity_poly.pdbx_seq_one_letter_code
_entity_poly.pdbx_strand_id
1 'polypeptide(L)'
;MKTLKEHWRVVHHWSLGTKGGSGKQKQERLEARLQTARKEVYCQRFFTQKHGSQFFQVDYVNGSDEEEEENNSGALSAGREGDLIRRLVEQDLQERDRRLSDTCHIYHDKATKTEVSPWLEMTRWPSFFNGLNLPDVSTLAYAADPTEEPLLALLSESLDRLVERAYQSICEDKISVFDQARINSFMAGEPSGMERLLMVKLQKNTFRSYKHLWKRLLCFACRTSRVDQPIQLAHRFTPSQLSQIEAALSLSSGLRALILASDSSSSSGEVMNARKEAEAALDRACLLLCISLLDHNIRGSHFESPVLSFLAVIGIDDKKDCGFHGPLTYSPQLSKFIKIAQMLVIERAVLAADEGTVEYPSDLLDEMRQRFMIRGSRSAFDWACRLRAYAKKVVSNTTVTGYIIWSEDLNMVTYKQATLSMERLKSFVSHQVCLAQKELRDLLLVHHEENHEEIVPTFHLHRLQDDHSNGQNGWNFLQDPRNAAELDLPGGS
;
A
#
# COMPACT_ATOMS: atom_id res chain seq x y z
N MET A 1 29.23 -12.07 58.24
CA MET A 1 28.64 -11.49 59.48
C MET A 1 29.26 -10.17 59.95
N LYS A 2 30.53 -9.82 59.64
CA LYS A 2 31.10 -8.51 60.05
C LYS A 2 30.35 -7.31 59.42
N THR A 3 29.89 -7.44 58.18
CA THR A 3 29.19 -6.40 57.40
C THR A 3 27.82 -5.99 57.96
N LEU A 4 27.01 -6.93 58.45
CA LEU A 4 25.67 -6.64 58.97
C LEU A 4 25.71 -5.87 60.30
N LYS A 5 26.62 -6.26 61.21
CA LYS A 5 26.80 -5.58 62.51
C LYS A 5 27.28 -4.14 62.36
N GLU A 6 28.05 -3.89 61.32
CA GLU A 6 28.59 -2.58 60.96
C GLU A 6 27.51 -1.70 60.33
N HIS A 7 26.71 -2.25 59.40
CA HIS A 7 25.54 -1.58 58.84
C HIS A 7 24.51 -1.17 59.91
N TRP A 8 24.19 -2.08 60.84
CA TRP A 8 23.30 -1.76 61.96
C TRP A 8 23.80 -0.62 62.84
N ARG A 9 25.12 -0.56 63.07
CA ARG A 9 25.71 0.52 63.88
C ARG A 9 25.76 1.85 63.13
N VAL A 10 26.05 1.83 61.84
CA VAL A 10 26.28 3.04 61.04
C VAL A 10 24.97 3.64 60.53
N VAL A 11 24.05 2.81 60.04
CA VAL A 11 22.80 3.27 59.41
C VAL A 11 21.65 3.34 60.41
N HIS A 12 21.52 2.34 61.29
CA HIS A 12 20.41 2.25 62.24
C HIS A 12 20.78 2.68 63.66
N HIS A 13 22.03 3.11 63.90
CA HIS A 13 22.57 3.46 65.22
C HIS A 13 22.33 2.39 66.30
N TRP A 14 22.17 1.14 65.88
CA TRP A 14 21.78 0.01 66.72
C TRP A 14 22.92 -0.99 66.84
N SER A 15 23.10 -1.57 68.03
CA SER A 15 24.15 -2.57 68.26
C SER A 15 23.66 -3.76 69.08
N LEU A 16 24.19 -4.93 68.74
CA LEU A 16 23.82 -6.21 69.34
C LEU A 16 24.18 -6.38 70.82
N GLY A 17 25.04 -5.52 71.38
CA GLY A 17 25.43 -5.62 72.78
C GLY A 17 26.35 -4.49 73.25
N THR A 18 26.33 -4.25 74.55
CA THR A 18 27.19 -3.29 75.27
C THR A 18 28.58 -3.88 75.57
N LYS A 19 29.62 -3.03 75.57
CA LYS A 19 31.02 -3.44 75.84
C LYS A 19 31.17 -3.87 77.32
N GLY A 20 31.80 -5.03 77.57
CA GLY A 20 32.18 -5.54 78.90
C GLY A 20 31.56 -6.89 79.30
N GLY A 21 32.37 -7.84 79.80
CA GLY A 21 31.97 -9.14 80.37
C GLY A 21 31.96 -10.34 79.40
N SER A 22 32.48 -11.50 79.86
CA SER A 22 32.50 -12.81 79.17
C SER A 22 31.73 -13.87 79.96
N GLY A 23 30.85 -14.64 79.31
CA GLY A 23 30.12 -15.75 79.92
C GLY A 23 28.99 -16.31 79.04
N LYS A 24 28.63 -17.58 79.25
CA LYS A 24 27.67 -18.35 78.43
C LYS A 24 26.29 -17.67 78.32
N GLN A 25 25.77 -17.12 79.42
CA GLN A 25 24.50 -16.38 79.46
C GLN A 25 24.50 -15.10 78.59
N LYS A 26 25.64 -14.43 78.43
CA LYS A 26 25.73 -13.26 77.55
C LYS A 26 25.67 -13.69 76.09
N GLN A 27 26.26 -14.83 75.77
CA GLN A 27 26.29 -15.39 74.43
C GLN A 27 24.88 -15.82 73.99
N GLU A 28 24.15 -16.51 74.88
CA GLU A 28 22.73 -16.86 74.67
C GLU A 28 21.84 -15.62 74.52
N ARG A 29 22.02 -14.58 75.35
CA ARG A 29 21.30 -13.30 75.18
C ARG A 29 21.64 -12.58 73.87
N LEU A 30 22.90 -12.69 73.41
CA LEU A 30 23.33 -12.07 72.16
C LEU A 30 22.75 -12.80 70.95
N GLU A 31 22.70 -14.13 71.00
CA GLU A 31 22.09 -14.98 69.98
C GLU A 31 20.57 -14.78 69.91
N ALA A 32 19.90 -14.71 71.07
CA ALA A 32 18.47 -14.38 71.13
C ALA A 32 18.18 -13.00 70.50
N ARG A 33 18.96 -11.96 70.83
CA ARG A 33 18.81 -10.62 70.22
C ARG A 33 19.15 -10.61 68.73
N LEU A 34 20.10 -11.46 68.28
CA LEU A 34 20.44 -11.62 66.86
C LEU A 34 19.28 -12.25 66.08
N GLN A 35 18.60 -13.23 66.68
CA GLN A 35 17.43 -13.86 66.08
C GLN A 35 16.24 -12.92 66.01
N THR A 36 15.98 -12.09 67.04
CA THR A 36 14.89 -11.11 66.99
C THR A 36 15.15 -9.96 66.00
N ALA A 37 16.42 -9.64 65.74
CA ALA A 37 16.80 -8.51 64.89
C ALA A 37 17.00 -8.85 63.40
N ARG A 38 16.84 -10.12 63.02
CA ARG A 38 16.89 -10.55 61.61
C ARG A 38 15.58 -11.26 61.27
N LYS A 39 14.98 -10.88 60.15
CA LYS A 39 13.93 -11.66 59.51
C LYS A 39 14.56 -12.41 58.34
N GLU A 40 14.43 -13.73 58.31
CA GLU A 40 14.79 -14.50 57.14
C GLU A 40 13.68 -14.29 56.10
N VAL A 41 14.08 -13.88 54.89
CA VAL A 41 13.21 -13.57 53.78
C VAL A 41 13.77 -14.22 52.52
N TYR A 42 12.88 -14.68 51.65
CA TYR A 42 13.27 -15.17 50.34
C TYR A 42 13.40 -13.98 49.40
N CYS A 43 14.37 -14.02 48.50
CA CYS A 43 14.68 -12.89 47.63
C CYS A 43 14.98 -13.38 46.21
N GLN A 44 14.53 -12.62 45.22
CA GLN A 44 14.83 -12.81 43.81
C GLN A 44 15.43 -11.53 43.23
N ARG A 45 16.02 -11.62 42.04
CA ARG A 45 16.50 -10.47 41.26
C ARG A 45 16.18 -10.69 39.78
N PHE A 46 15.83 -9.61 39.07
CA PHE A 46 15.56 -9.68 37.63
C PHE A 46 16.83 -9.80 36.79
N PHE A 47 17.90 -9.12 37.19
CA PHE A 47 19.16 -9.10 36.45
C PHE A 47 20.31 -9.60 37.31
N THR A 48 21.10 -10.53 36.79
CA THR A 48 22.27 -11.07 37.49
C THR A 48 23.43 -10.07 37.51
N GLN A 49 23.50 -9.14 36.54
CA GLN A 49 24.52 -8.07 36.45
C GLN A 49 23.92 -6.78 35.84
N LYS A 50 24.55 -5.62 36.11
CA LYS A 50 24.21 -4.25 35.65
C LYS A 50 23.09 -3.53 36.44
N HIS A 51 22.72 -2.33 35.99
CA HIS A 51 21.70 -1.48 36.63
C HIS A 51 20.36 -2.22 36.67
N GLY A 52 19.78 -2.36 37.87
CA GLY A 52 18.58 -3.18 38.11
C GLY A 52 18.83 -4.54 38.77
N SER A 53 20.09 -4.90 39.06
CA SER A 53 20.45 -6.14 39.77
C SER A 53 20.18 -6.11 41.28
N GLN A 54 19.07 -5.50 41.70
CA GLN A 54 18.69 -5.41 43.10
C GLN A 54 17.86 -6.63 43.51
N PHE A 55 18.10 -7.12 44.72
CA PHE A 55 17.27 -8.16 45.31
C PHE A 55 16.00 -7.52 45.86
N PHE A 56 14.86 -8.13 45.57
CA PHE A 56 13.57 -7.81 46.19
C PHE A 56 13.03 -9.05 46.91
N GLN A 57 12.29 -8.81 47.97
CA GLN A 57 11.70 -9.88 48.77
C GLN A 57 10.56 -10.53 47.97
N VAL A 58 10.53 -11.86 47.98
CA VAL A 58 9.46 -12.70 47.44
C VAL A 58 8.87 -13.54 48.56
N ASP A 59 7.57 -13.76 48.51
CA ASP A 59 6.88 -14.67 49.42
C ASP A 59 7.11 -16.10 48.94
N TYR A 60 7.64 -16.94 49.82
CA TYR A 60 7.93 -18.35 49.54
C TYR A 60 6.94 -19.19 50.33
N VAL A 61 5.97 -19.76 49.62
CA VAL A 61 5.05 -20.76 50.18
C VAL A 61 5.82 -22.07 50.22
N ASN A 62 6.23 -22.48 51.41
CA ASN A 62 6.91 -23.74 51.61
C ASN A 62 5.85 -24.84 51.48
N GLY A 63 5.85 -25.59 50.36
CA GLY A 63 4.87 -26.62 50.03
C GLY A 63 4.95 -27.88 50.91
N SER A 64 4.92 -27.73 52.24
CA SER A 64 5.05 -28.85 53.18
C SER A 64 4.15 -28.79 54.41
N ASP A 65 3.18 -27.87 54.49
CA ASP A 65 2.16 -27.90 55.56
C ASP A 65 0.75 -27.48 55.08
N GLU A 66 0.45 -27.68 53.78
CA GLU A 66 -0.89 -27.46 53.23
C GLU A 66 -1.30 -28.59 52.28
N GLU A 67 -1.37 -29.83 52.80
CA GLU A 67 -2.05 -30.93 52.09
C GLU A 67 -3.58 -30.94 52.28
N GLU A 68 -4.20 -29.96 52.98
CA GLU A 68 -5.66 -30.03 53.21
C GLU A 68 -6.53 -28.79 52.91
N GLU A 69 -6.02 -27.60 52.54
CA GLU A 69 -6.94 -26.47 52.21
C GLU A 69 -6.60 -25.58 50.98
N GLU A 70 -5.56 -25.86 50.20
CA GLU A 70 -5.16 -25.00 49.06
C GLU A 70 -5.60 -25.49 47.67
N ASN A 71 -6.61 -26.37 47.58
CA ASN A 71 -7.10 -26.88 46.29
C ASN A 71 -8.07 -25.93 45.53
N ASN A 72 -8.07 -24.63 45.82
CA ASN A 72 -8.90 -23.70 45.04
C ASN A 72 -8.41 -22.24 44.92
N SER A 73 -7.54 -21.71 45.79
CA SER A 73 -7.25 -20.26 45.83
C SER A 73 -6.08 -19.79 44.95
N GLY A 74 -4.99 -20.56 44.83
CA GLY A 74 -3.79 -20.17 44.05
C GLY A 74 -3.99 -20.22 42.53
N ALA A 75 -4.63 -21.28 42.04
CA ALA A 75 -4.99 -21.42 40.62
C ALA A 75 -6.01 -20.35 40.16
N LEU A 76 -6.93 -19.94 41.05
CA LEU A 76 -7.88 -18.85 40.79
C LEU A 76 -7.19 -17.49 40.70
N SER A 77 -6.08 -17.24 41.42
CA SER A 77 -5.37 -15.95 41.40
C SER A 77 -4.52 -15.77 40.13
N ALA A 78 -3.73 -16.78 39.75
CA ALA A 78 -2.95 -16.75 38.51
C ALA A 78 -3.86 -16.78 37.26
N GLY A 79 -4.97 -17.52 37.31
CA GLY A 79 -6.03 -17.48 36.30
C GLY A 79 -6.67 -16.09 36.21
N ARG A 80 -6.96 -15.42 37.33
CA ARG A 80 -7.53 -14.06 37.34
C ARG A 80 -6.59 -13.00 36.78
N GLU A 81 -5.28 -13.08 37.02
CA GLU A 81 -4.30 -12.16 36.44
C GLU A 81 -4.10 -12.41 34.94
N GLY A 82 -4.00 -13.67 34.51
CA GLY A 82 -3.98 -14.05 33.10
C GLY A 82 -5.24 -13.63 32.34
N ASP A 83 -6.42 -13.78 32.96
CA ASP A 83 -7.71 -13.34 32.42
C ASP A 83 -7.85 -11.82 32.41
N LEU A 84 -7.23 -11.12 33.35
CA LEU A 84 -7.17 -9.66 33.34
C LEU A 84 -6.30 -9.15 32.19
N ILE A 85 -5.11 -9.74 32.00
CA ILE A 85 -4.20 -9.41 30.90
C ILE A 85 -4.86 -9.75 29.55
N ARG A 86 -5.48 -10.93 29.43
CA ARG A 86 -6.21 -11.33 28.22
C ARG A 86 -7.31 -10.34 27.89
N ARG A 87 -8.14 -9.94 28.87
CA ARG A 87 -9.19 -8.94 28.66
C ARG A 87 -8.65 -7.57 28.29
N LEU A 88 -7.54 -7.14 28.88
CA LEU A 88 -6.89 -5.87 28.52
C LEU A 88 -6.34 -5.90 27.09
N VAL A 89 -5.69 -7.01 26.69
CA VAL A 89 -5.21 -7.20 25.31
C VAL A 89 -6.38 -7.27 24.33
N GLU A 90 -7.43 -8.03 24.65
CA GLU A 90 -8.65 -8.13 23.84
C GLU A 90 -9.32 -6.74 23.69
N GLN A 91 -9.41 -5.98 24.78
CA GLN A 91 -9.97 -4.63 24.77
C GLN A 91 -9.11 -3.66 23.96
N ASP A 92 -7.78 -3.73 24.07
CA ASP A 92 -6.86 -2.88 23.32
C ASP A 92 -6.86 -3.25 21.83
N LEU A 93 -6.95 -4.55 21.49
CA LEU A 93 -7.15 -5.04 20.12
C LEU A 93 -8.50 -4.58 19.56
N GLN A 94 -9.59 -4.74 20.31
CA GLN A 94 -10.93 -4.30 19.91
C GLN A 94 -10.99 -2.78 19.75
N GLU A 95 -10.39 -2.01 20.64
CA GLU A 95 -10.36 -0.55 20.53
C GLU A 95 -9.47 -0.10 19.36
N ARG A 96 -8.37 -0.80 19.09
CA ARG A 96 -7.53 -0.58 17.91
C ARG A 96 -8.27 -0.93 16.62
N ASP A 97 -8.99 -2.04 16.58
CA ASP A 97 -9.80 -2.48 15.43
C ASP A 97 -11.00 -1.54 15.21
N ARG A 98 -11.62 -1.05 16.28
CA ARG A 98 -12.69 -0.05 16.22
C ARG A 98 -12.16 1.29 15.72
N ARG A 99 -10.99 1.75 16.19
CA ARG A 99 -10.29 2.93 15.65
C ARG A 99 -9.92 2.74 14.17
N LEU A 100 -9.46 1.54 13.78
CA LEU A 100 -9.14 1.21 12.39
C LEU A 100 -10.40 1.19 11.50
N SER A 101 -11.53 0.71 12.03
CA SER A 101 -12.84 0.71 11.35
C SER A 101 -13.43 2.13 11.22
N ASP A 102 -13.33 2.95 12.27
CA ASP A 102 -13.85 4.32 12.29
C ASP A 102 -12.98 5.30 11.47
N THR A 103 -11.66 5.04 11.34
CA THR A 103 -10.73 5.81 10.48
C THR A 103 -10.41 5.13 9.16
N CYS A 104 -11.13 4.05 8.81
CA CYS A 104 -10.85 3.16 7.68
C CYS A 104 -10.86 3.84 6.31
N HIS A 105 -11.36 5.06 6.21
CA HIS A 105 -11.38 5.82 4.95
C HIS A 105 -10.20 6.78 4.81
N ILE A 106 -9.59 7.24 5.93
CA ILE A 106 -8.46 8.17 5.92
C ILE A 106 -7.16 7.37 5.92
N TYR A 107 -6.41 7.45 4.83
CA TYR A 107 -5.15 6.74 4.71
C TYR A 107 -4.09 7.35 5.62
N HIS A 108 -3.43 6.51 6.42
CA HIS A 108 -2.30 6.90 7.26
C HIS A 108 -1.10 6.03 6.90
N ASP A 109 0.03 6.67 6.59
CA ASP A 109 1.28 5.97 6.30
C ASP A 109 1.87 5.38 7.60
N LYS A 110 1.44 4.16 7.94
CA LYS A 110 1.84 3.43 9.17
C LYS A 110 2.88 2.35 8.92
N ALA A 111 3.39 2.22 7.70
CA ALA A 111 4.26 1.09 7.34
C ALA A 111 5.62 1.21 8.04
N THR A 112 6.00 0.19 8.81
CA THR A 112 7.37 0.03 9.30
C THR A 112 8.29 -0.32 8.12
N LYS A 113 9.59 0.05 8.17
CA LYS A 113 10.54 -0.13 7.05
C LYS A 113 10.63 -1.57 6.52
N THR A 114 10.23 -2.56 7.33
CA THR A 114 10.21 -3.99 7.01
C THR A 114 8.98 -4.45 6.22
N GLU A 115 7.93 -3.64 6.12
CA GLU A 115 6.62 -4.02 5.54
C GLU A 115 6.28 -3.28 4.24
N VAL A 116 7.07 -2.27 3.83
CA VAL A 116 6.77 -1.50 2.62
C VAL A 116 7.14 -2.29 1.36
N SER A 117 6.12 -2.64 0.58
CA SER A 117 6.31 -3.23 -0.75
C SER A 117 7.19 -2.32 -1.63
N PRO A 118 8.23 -2.85 -2.33
CA PRO A 118 9.04 -2.07 -3.27
C PRO A 118 8.22 -1.38 -4.38
N TRP A 119 7.00 -1.87 -4.64
CA TRP A 119 6.03 -1.22 -5.51
C TRP A 119 5.52 0.10 -4.93
N LEU A 120 5.09 0.09 -3.67
CA LEU A 120 4.58 1.26 -2.97
C LEU A 120 5.66 2.32 -2.72
N GLU A 121 6.91 1.87 -2.52
CA GLU A 121 8.05 2.78 -2.46
C GLU A 121 8.32 3.47 -3.81
N MET A 122 8.23 2.73 -4.93
CA MET A 122 8.38 3.30 -6.27
C MET A 122 7.24 4.25 -6.62
N THR A 123 5.99 3.88 -6.32
CA THR A 123 4.82 4.71 -6.66
C THR A 123 4.68 5.94 -5.77
N ARG A 124 5.23 5.91 -4.54
CA ARG A 124 5.10 6.97 -3.54
C ARG A 124 3.64 7.26 -3.15
N TRP A 125 2.72 6.33 -3.42
CA TRP A 125 1.31 6.46 -3.07
C TRP A 125 1.06 6.61 -1.56
N PRO A 126 1.75 5.87 -0.66
CA PRO A 126 1.54 6.04 0.77
C PRO A 126 1.75 7.49 1.23
N SER A 127 2.84 8.12 0.79
CA SER A 127 3.11 9.53 1.10
C SER A 127 2.16 10.51 0.42
N PHE A 128 1.64 10.18 -0.76
CA PHE A 128 0.73 11.05 -1.52
C PHE A 128 -0.67 11.10 -0.90
N PHE A 129 -1.15 9.96 -0.40
CA PHE A 129 -2.49 9.84 0.17
C PHE A 129 -2.56 10.02 1.68
N ASN A 130 -1.42 10.21 2.35
CA ASN A 130 -1.39 10.37 3.80
C ASN A 130 -2.27 11.54 4.27
N GLY A 131 -3.26 11.24 5.11
CA GLY A 131 -4.25 12.18 5.62
C GLY A 131 -5.45 12.43 4.69
N LEU A 132 -5.55 11.74 3.56
CA LEU A 132 -6.68 11.87 2.62
C LEU A 132 -7.70 10.74 2.79
N ASN A 133 -8.98 11.08 2.56
CA ASN A 133 -10.05 10.10 2.44
C ASN A 133 -10.00 9.43 1.05
N LEU A 134 -9.63 8.15 1.00
CA LEU A 134 -9.42 7.43 -0.27
C LEU A 134 -10.71 7.28 -1.10
N PRO A 135 -11.87 6.87 -0.53
CA PRO A 135 -13.14 6.89 -1.24
C PRO A 135 -13.48 8.24 -1.87
N ASP A 136 -13.36 9.33 -1.12
CA ASP A 136 -13.68 10.67 -1.65
C ASP A 136 -12.75 11.05 -2.79
N VAL A 137 -11.46 10.76 -2.65
CA VAL A 137 -10.45 11.03 -3.69
C VAL A 137 -10.69 10.18 -4.95
N SER A 138 -11.11 8.92 -4.80
CA SER A 138 -11.32 8.02 -5.95
C SER A 138 -12.48 8.51 -6.85
N THR A 139 -13.51 9.13 -6.27
CA THR A 139 -14.63 9.72 -7.03
C THR A 139 -14.19 10.78 -8.04
N LEU A 140 -13.11 11.50 -7.78
CA LEU A 140 -12.59 12.53 -8.69
C LEU A 140 -12.16 11.95 -10.03
N ALA A 141 -11.73 10.70 -10.03
CA ALA A 141 -11.31 9.99 -11.22
C ALA A 141 -12.45 9.21 -11.90
N TYR A 142 -13.70 9.30 -11.46
CA TYR A 142 -14.81 8.58 -12.12
C TYR A 142 -15.11 9.16 -13.50
N ALA A 143 -15.78 8.39 -14.35
CA ALA A 143 -16.28 8.93 -15.62
C ALA A 143 -17.39 9.96 -15.34
N ALA A 144 -17.64 10.83 -16.32
CA ALA A 144 -18.75 11.77 -16.24
C ALA A 144 -20.09 11.03 -16.26
N ASP A 145 -21.01 11.44 -15.40
CA ASP A 145 -22.42 11.09 -15.54
C ASP A 145 -23.05 12.02 -16.60
N PRO A 146 -23.65 11.51 -17.69
CA PRO A 146 -24.25 12.36 -18.73
C PRO A 146 -25.38 13.27 -18.24
N THR A 147 -26.03 12.90 -17.15
CA THR A 147 -27.17 13.61 -16.54
C THR A 147 -26.68 14.71 -15.62
N GLU A 148 -25.75 14.39 -14.72
CA GLU A 148 -25.21 15.34 -13.73
C GLU A 148 -24.10 16.23 -14.30
N GLU A 149 -23.24 15.68 -15.16
CA GLU A 149 -22.05 16.34 -15.73
C GLU A 149 -22.05 16.32 -17.26
N PRO A 150 -23.07 16.90 -17.92
CA PRO A 150 -23.24 16.82 -19.37
C PRO A 150 -22.09 17.48 -20.16
N LEU A 151 -21.47 18.53 -19.61
CA LEU A 151 -20.34 19.19 -20.27
C LEU A 151 -19.11 18.28 -20.36
N LEU A 152 -18.89 17.46 -19.32
CA LEU A 152 -17.80 16.48 -19.29
C LEU A 152 -18.14 15.24 -20.13
N ALA A 153 -19.43 14.90 -20.25
CA ALA A 153 -19.88 13.86 -21.17
C ALA A 153 -19.62 14.25 -22.64
N LEU A 154 -19.94 15.49 -23.05
CA LEU A 154 -19.61 16.00 -24.39
C LEU A 154 -18.10 16.02 -24.65
N LEU A 155 -17.31 16.44 -23.66
CA LEU A 155 -15.84 16.38 -23.75
C LEU A 155 -15.33 14.94 -23.89
N SER A 156 -15.98 13.99 -23.20
CA SER A 156 -15.66 12.56 -23.31
C SER A 156 -16.01 11.97 -24.68
N GLU A 157 -17.08 12.40 -25.31
CA GLU A 157 -17.43 12.04 -26.69
C GLU A 157 -16.44 12.63 -27.71
N SER A 158 -15.98 13.86 -27.45
CA SER A 158 -14.94 14.50 -28.23
C SER A 158 -13.64 13.70 -28.24
N LEU A 159 -13.22 13.19 -27.07
CA LEU A 159 -12.10 12.26 -26.99
C LEU A 159 -12.34 10.98 -27.78
N ASP A 160 -13.57 10.43 -27.81
CA ASP A 160 -13.86 9.24 -28.62
C ASP A 160 -13.62 9.50 -30.11
N ARG A 161 -14.08 10.64 -30.62
CA ARG A 161 -13.88 11.04 -32.03
C ARG A 161 -12.41 11.26 -32.35
N LEU A 162 -11.66 11.91 -31.46
CA LEU A 162 -10.22 12.14 -31.66
C LEU A 162 -9.43 10.83 -31.75
N VAL A 163 -9.68 9.87 -30.85
CA VAL A 163 -8.96 8.60 -30.88
C VAL A 163 -9.38 7.77 -32.11
N GLU A 164 -10.63 7.85 -32.55
CA GLU A 164 -11.07 7.21 -33.80
C GLU A 164 -10.41 7.84 -35.04
N ARG A 165 -10.29 9.17 -35.09
CA ARG A 165 -9.57 9.88 -36.16
C ARG A 165 -8.08 9.54 -36.19
N ALA A 166 -7.45 9.44 -35.02
CA ALA A 166 -6.06 8.99 -34.93
C ALA A 166 -5.90 7.57 -35.48
N TYR A 167 -6.83 6.67 -35.16
CA TYR A 167 -6.85 5.31 -35.68
C TYR A 167 -6.99 5.29 -37.21
N GLN A 168 -7.93 6.07 -37.76
CA GLN A 168 -8.16 6.17 -39.20
C GLN A 168 -6.93 6.74 -39.91
N SER A 169 -6.34 7.82 -39.39
CA SER A 169 -5.13 8.43 -39.95
C SER A 169 -3.96 7.45 -40.05
N ILE A 170 -3.81 6.54 -39.09
CA ILE A 170 -2.77 5.51 -39.15
C ILE A 170 -3.14 4.41 -40.16
N CYS A 171 -4.41 4.07 -40.30
CA CYS A 171 -4.86 3.08 -41.29
C CYS A 171 -4.81 3.60 -42.73
N GLU A 172 -4.92 4.91 -42.91
CA GLU A 172 -4.84 5.62 -44.20
C GLU A 172 -3.40 6.05 -44.56
N ASP A 173 -2.40 5.60 -43.80
CA ASP A 173 -0.98 5.92 -43.99
C ASP A 173 -0.67 7.43 -44.03
N LYS A 174 -1.47 8.26 -43.33
CA LYS A 174 -1.18 9.70 -43.13
C LYS A 174 0.07 9.95 -42.28
N ILE A 175 0.54 8.91 -41.58
CA ILE A 175 1.76 8.90 -40.78
C ILE A 175 2.68 7.84 -41.37
N SER A 176 3.93 8.20 -41.66
CA SER A 176 4.91 7.29 -42.25
C SER A 176 5.21 6.09 -41.34
N VAL A 177 5.65 4.98 -41.93
CA VAL A 177 6.08 3.78 -41.17
C VAL A 177 7.21 4.11 -40.19
N PHE A 178 8.10 5.03 -40.56
CA PHE A 178 9.19 5.52 -39.72
C PHE A 178 8.65 6.26 -38.49
N ASP A 179 7.65 7.13 -38.67
CA ASP A 179 7.03 7.86 -37.58
C ASP A 179 6.25 6.93 -36.63
N GLN A 180 5.60 5.89 -37.17
CA GLN A 180 4.94 4.86 -36.37
C GLN A 180 5.93 4.06 -35.52
N ALA A 181 7.12 3.74 -36.04
CA ALA A 181 8.19 3.13 -35.27
C ALA A 181 8.73 4.09 -34.21
N ARG A 182 8.93 5.36 -34.60
CA ARG A 182 9.54 6.39 -33.76
C ARG A 182 8.65 6.74 -32.56
N ILE A 183 7.34 6.91 -32.74
CA ILE A 183 6.39 7.15 -31.64
C ILE A 183 6.24 5.93 -30.71
N ASN A 184 6.52 4.72 -31.21
CA ASN A 184 6.53 3.50 -30.41
C ASN A 184 7.86 3.25 -29.68
N SER A 185 8.92 3.96 -30.06
CA SER A 185 10.21 3.95 -29.38
C SER A 185 10.36 5.12 -28.41
N PHE A 186 10.56 4.83 -27.13
CA PHE A 186 10.69 5.85 -26.08
C PHE A 186 12.14 6.25 -25.80
N MET A 187 13.10 5.73 -26.57
CA MET A 187 14.53 6.01 -26.37
C MET A 187 14.96 7.24 -27.19
N ALA A 188 15.86 8.06 -26.63
CA ALA A 188 16.37 9.25 -27.30
C ALA A 188 17.32 8.94 -28.49
N GLY A 189 18.01 7.78 -28.44
CA GLY A 189 18.92 7.32 -29.50
C GLY A 189 18.29 6.31 -30.47
N GLU A 190 19.08 5.84 -31.43
CA GLU A 190 18.65 4.83 -32.39
C GLU A 190 18.22 3.53 -31.69
N PRO A 191 17.12 2.91 -32.13
CA PRO A 191 16.65 1.66 -31.55
C PRO A 191 17.69 0.56 -31.75
N SER A 192 18.23 0.02 -30.65
CA SER A 192 19.23 -1.07 -30.65
C SER A 192 18.67 -2.44 -31.08
N GLY A 193 17.55 -2.49 -31.82
CA GLY A 193 16.87 -3.70 -32.24
C GLY A 193 15.74 -3.43 -33.24
N MET A 194 14.99 -4.48 -33.63
CA MET A 194 13.92 -4.38 -34.63
C MET A 194 12.86 -3.33 -34.22
N GLU A 195 12.69 -2.33 -35.07
CA GLU A 195 11.68 -1.28 -34.92
C GLU A 195 10.28 -1.88 -34.95
N ARG A 196 9.56 -1.74 -33.84
CA ARG A 196 8.17 -2.20 -33.75
C ARG A 196 7.24 -1.07 -34.11
N LEU A 197 6.37 -1.30 -35.07
CA LEU A 197 5.31 -0.36 -35.41
C LEU A 197 4.29 -0.25 -34.27
N LEU A 198 3.59 0.87 -34.26
CA LEU A 198 2.49 1.09 -33.34
C LEU A 198 1.38 0.05 -33.61
N MET A 199 1.07 -0.79 -32.63
CA MET A 199 0.03 -1.82 -32.80
C MET A 199 -1.38 -1.18 -32.80
N VAL A 200 -1.92 -0.84 -33.97
CA VAL A 200 -3.19 -0.09 -34.07
C VAL A 200 -4.42 -1.00 -34.12
N LYS A 201 -4.29 -2.21 -34.68
CA LYS A 201 -5.37 -3.21 -34.73
C LYS A 201 -5.59 -3.86 -33.36
N LEU A 202 -6.42 -3.23 -32.54
CA LEU A 202 -6.82 -3.70 -31.22
C LEU A 202 -8.25 -4.24 -31.26
N GLN A 203 -8.58 -5.19 -30.37
CA GLN A 203 -9.95 -5.62 -30.16
C GLN A 203 -10.83 -4.43 -29.69
N LYS A 204 -12.09 -4.37 -30.13
CA LYS A 204 -13.04 -3.29 -29.79
C LYS A 204 -13.15 -3.05 -28.27
N ASN A 205 -13.19 -4.12 -27.47
CA ASN A 205 -13.27 -4.04 -26.01
C ASN A 205 -12.01 -3.42 -25.39
N THR A 206 -10.83 -3.73 -25.94
CA THR A 206 -9.56 -3.15 -25.52
C THR A 206 -9.58 -1.64 -25.77
N PHE A 207 -9.97 -1.21 -26.96
CA PHE A 207 -10.04 0.20 -27.31
C PHE A 207 -11.04 0.96 -26.43
N ARG A 208 -12.21 0.38 -26.14
CA ARG A 208 -13.19 0.96 -25.20
C ARG A 208 -12.57 1.19 -23.82
N SER A 209 -11.85 0.19 -23.28
CA SER A 209 -11.17 0.33 -21.98
C SER A 209 -10.08 1.41 -21.99
N TYR A 210 -9.37 1.54 -23.11
CA TYR A 210 -8.28 2.50 -23.26
C TYR A 210 -8.82 3.93 -23.29
N LYS A 211 -9.86 4.18 -24.09
CA LYS A 211 -10.57 5.46 -24.15
C LYS A 211 -11.20 5.83 -22.80
N HIS A 212 -11.80 4.86 -22.12
CA HIS A 212 -12.40 5.08 -20.80
C HIS A 212 -11.41 5.62 -19.77
N LEU A 213 -10.16 5.14 -19.74
CA LEU A 213 -9.14 5.68 -18.84
C LEU A 213 -8.83 7.16 -19.12
N TRP A 214 -8.76 7.57 -20.38
CA TRP A 214 -8.51 8.96 -20.73
C TRP A 214 -9.72 9.87 -20.51
N LYS A 215 -10.95 9.37 -20.68
CA LYS A 215 -12.16 10.09 -20.26
C LYS A 215 -12.14 10.41 -18.77
N ARG A 216 -11.76 9.44 -17.95
CA ARG A 216 -11.56 9.59 -16.50
C ARG A 216 -10.48 10.64 -16.19
N LEU A 217 -9.37 10.67 -16.93
CA LEU A 217 -8.33 11.69 -16.78
C LEU A 217 -8.85 13.09 -17.09
N LEU A 218 -9.62 13.27 -18.18
CA LEU A 218 -10.21 14.57 -18.52
C LEU A 218 -11.20 15.03 -17.44
N CYS A 219 -12.05 14.12 -16.94
CA CYS A 219 -12.97 14.42 -15.85
C CYS A 219 -12.21 14.83 -14.58
N PHE A 220 -11.17 14.08 -14.21
CA PHE A 220 -10.30 14.40 -13.08
C PHE A 220 -9.65 15.78 -13.21
N ALA A 221 -9.08 16.09 -14.38
CA ALA A 221 -8.45 17.38 -14.64
C ALA A 221 -9.46 18.52 -14.51
N CYS A 222 -10.64 18.40 -15.12
CA CYS A 222 -11.68 19.42 -15.03
C CYS A 222 -12.21 19.58 -13.60
N ARG A 223 -12.50 18.48 -12.88
CA ARG A 223 -13.03 18.54 -11.49
C ARG A 223 -12.03 19.16 -10.53
N THR A 224 -10.75 18.76 -10.62
CA THR A 224 -9.71 19.26 -9.71
C THR A 224 -9.16 20.63 -10.09
N SER A 225 -9.51 21.17 -11.26
CA SER A 225 -9.19 22.56 -11.63
C SER A 225 -10.14 23.58 -11.02
N ARG A 226 -11.30 23.15 -10.50
CA ARG A 226 -12.29 24.07 -9.94
C ARG A 226 -11.86 24.60 -8.57
N VAL A 227 -12.16 25.87 -8.33
CA VAL A 227 -11.80 26.55 -7.06
C VAL A 227 -12.65 26.06 -5.88
N ASP A 228 -13.88 25.63 -6.15
CA ASP A 228 -14.84 25.11 -5.16
C ASP A 228 -14.61 23.64 -4.79
N GLN A 229 -13.61 22.99 -5.39
CA GLN A 229 -13.32 21.58 -5.11
C GLN A 229 -12.75 21.41 -3.69
N PRO A 230 -13.46 20.70 -2.78
CA PRO A 230 -13.06 20.61 -1.38
C PRO A 230 -11.80 19.76 -1.17
N ILE A 231 -11.59 18.76 -2.03
CA ILE A 231 -10.45 17.84 -1.93
C ILE A 231 -9.23 18.49 -2.58
N GLN A 232 -8.27 18.87 -1.75
CA GLN A 232 -7.01 19.48 -2.20
C GLN A 232 -5.95 18.40 -2.42
N LEU A 233 -5.55 18.22 -3.68
CA LEU A 233 -4.47 17.32 -4.08
C LEU A 233 -3.21 18.14 -4.41
N ALA A 234 -2.04 17.48 -4.40
CA ALA A 234 -0.76 18.18 -4.53
C ALA A 234 -0.46 18.75 -5.93
N HIS A 235 -1.24 18.38 -6.97
CA HIS A 235 -0.95 18.82 -8.34
C HIS A 235 -1.25 20.30 -8.55
N ARG A 236 -0.56 20.86 -9.54
CA ARG A 236 -0.73 22.24 -9.97
C ARG A 236 -0.90 22.28 -11.47
N PHE A 237 -1.89 23.04 -11.92
CA PHE A 237 -2.08 23.28 -13.34
C PHE A 237 -1.17 24.43 -13.80
N THR A 238 -0.61 24.27 -14.99
CA THR A 238 0.08 25.38 -15.67
C THR A 238 -0.96 26.38 -16.21
N PRO A 239 -0.58 27.65 -16.46
CA PRO A 239 -1.49 28.61 -17.07
C PRO A 239 -2.04 28.12 -18.42
N SER A 240 -1.22 27.42 -19.20
CA SER A 240 -1.66 26.81 -20.46
C SER A 240 -2.70 25.73 -20.22
N GLN A 241 -2.54 24.85 -19.22
CA GLN A 241 -3.51 23.80 -18.92
C GLN A 241 -4.85 24.40 -18.47
N LEU A 242 -4.83 25.39 -17.58
CA LEU A 242 -6.06 26.08 -17.15
C LEU A 242 -6.79 26.73 -18.31
N SER A 243 -6.06 27.43 -19.20
CA SER A 243 -6.64 28.04 -20.39
C SER A 243 -7.29 27.01 -21.33
N GLN A 244 -6.66 25.84 -21.52
CA GLN A 244 -7.24 24.77 -22.34
C GLN A 244 -8.46 24.11 -21.68
N ILE A 245 -8.46 23.96 -20.34
CA ILE A 245 -9.64 23.47 -19.60
C ILE A 245 -10.81 24.45 -19.76
N GLU A 246 -10.57 25.74 -19.56
CA GLU A 246 -11.59 26.78 -19.70
C GLU A 246 -12.16 26.83 -21.13
N ALA A 247 -11.30 26.78 -22.14
CA ALA A 247 -11.71 26.76 -23.54
C ALA A 247 -12.57 25.52 -23.86
N ALA A 248 -12.16 24.33 -23.41
CA ALA A 248 -12.91 23.10 -23.62
C ALA A 248 -14.29 23.14 -22.93
N LEU A 249 -14.36 23.63 -21.69
CA LEU A 249 -15.63 23.74 -20.95
C LEU A 249 -16.57 24.79 -21.56
N SER A 250 -16.04 25.91 -22.03
CA SER A 250 -16.82 26.95 -22.74
C SER A 250 -17.42 26.41 -24.03
N LEU A 251 -16.62 25.70 -24.84
CA LEU A 251 -17.10 25.07 -26.08
C LEU A 251 -18.09 23.93 -25.82
N SER A 252 -17.90 23.12 -24.77
CA SER A 252 -18.90 22.14 -24.33
C SER A 252 -20.22 22.81 -23.97
N SER A 253 -20.20 23.97 -23.31
CA SER A 253 -21.40 24.71 -22.94
C SER A 253 -22.13 25.25 -24.18
N GLY A 254 -21.39 25.84 -25.13
CA GLY A 254 -21.94 26.29 -26.41
C GLY A 254 -22.56 25.17 -27.23
N LEU A 255 -21.88 24.02 -27.33
CA LEU A 255 -22.40 22.84 -28.03
C LEU A 255 -23.68 22.31 -27.35
N ARG A 256 -23.72 22.25 -26.02
CA ARG A 256 -24.92 21.84 -25.27
C ARG A 256 -26.10 22.74 -25.57
N ALA A 257 -25.91 24.06 -25.63
CA ALA A 257 -26.98 25.01 -25.96
C ALA A 257 -27.55 24.74 -27.37
N LEU A 258 -26.69 24.45 -28.35
CA LEU A 258 -27.12 24.10 -29.71
C LEU A 258 -27.90 22.77 -29.76
N ILE A 259 -27.50 21.77 -28.98
CA ILE A 259 -28.21 20.48 -28.88
C ILE A 259 -29.62 20.70 -28.33
N LEU A 260 -29.75 21.44 -27.23
CA LEU A 260 -31.05 21.72 -26.61
C LEU A 260 -31.97 22.56 -27.51
N ALA A 261 -31.42 23.50 -28.27
CA ALA A 261 -32.18 24.27 -29.25
C ALA A 261 -32.68 23.41 -30.42
N SER A 262 -31.89 22.42 -30.85
CA SER A 262 -32.24 21.50 -31.94
C SER A 262 -33.38 20.55 -31.57
N ASP A 263 -33.46 20.12 -30.31
CA ASP A 263 -34.54 19.24 -29.84
C ASP A 263 -35.91 19.95 -29.76
N SER A 264 -35.90 21.28 -29.72
CA SER A 264 -37.12 22.11 -29.60
C SER A 264 -37.69 22.62 -30.93
N SER A 265 -36.98 22.45 -32.05
CA SER A 265 -37.37 22.97 -33.36
C SER A 265 -37.14 21.95 -34.48
N SER A 266 -37.99 21.95 -35.51
CA SER A 266 -37.76 21.14 -36.72
C SER A 266 -36.43 21.57 -37.36
N SER A 267 -35.39 20.73 -37.21
CA SER A 267 -33.99 21.08 -37.44
C SER A 267 -33.74 21.69 -38.83
N SER A 268 -33.42 22.99 -38.88
CA SER A 268 -32.96 23.63 -40.11
C SER A 268 -31.52 23.19 -40.44
N GLY A 269 -31.15 23.19 -41.73
CA GLY A 269 -29.80 22.81 -42.16
C GLY A 269 -28.68 23.68 -41.56
N GLU A 270 -28.99 24.93 -41.24
CA GLU A 270 -28.05 25.88 -40.61
C GLU A 270 -27.67 25.46 -39.18
N VAL A 271 -28.64 25.02 -38.37
CA VAL A 271 -28.40 24.56 -37.00
C VAL A 271 -27.52 23.30 -36.98
N MET A 272 -27.74 22.39 -37.94
CA MET A 272 -26.92 21.18 -38.08
C MET A 272 -25.47 21.50 -38.47
N ASN A 273 -25.24 22.50 -39.32
CA ASN A 273 -23.88 22.95 -39.66
C ASN A 273 -23.20 23.63 -38.48
N ALA A 274 -23.89 24.54 -37.78
CA ALA A 274 -23.37 25.20 -36.59
C ALA A 274 -22.99 24.18 -35.49
N ARG A 275 -23.80 23.13 -35.32
CA ARG A 275 -23.49 22.02 -34.40
C ARG A 275 -22.21 21.28 -34.81
N LYS A 276 -22.05 20.93 -36.09
CA LYS A 276 -20.83 20.25 -36.58
C LYS A 276 -19.58 21.11 -36.39
N GLU A 277 -19.69 22.42 -36.63
CA GLU A 277 -18.60 23.37 -36.40
C GLU A 277 -18.24 23.45 -34.91
N ALA A 278 -19.24 23.52 -34.03
CA ALA A 278 -19.03 23.50 -32.59
C ALA A 278 -18.42 22.17 -32.10
N GLU A 279 -18.84 21.03 -32.64
CA GLU A 279 -18.25 19.71 -32.38
C GLU A 279 -16.78 19.68 -32.81
N ALA A 280 -16.45 20.18 -34.00
CA ALA A 280 -15.07 20.25 -34.49
C ALA A 280 -14.20 21.19 -33.65
N ALA A 281 -14.75 22.34 -33.21
CA ALA A 281 -14.06 23.26 -32.32
C ALA A 281 -13.79 22.63 -30.95
N LEU A 282 -14.79 21.94 -30.36
CA LEU A 282 -14.63 21.19 -29.11
C LEU A 282 -13.57 20.10 -29.26
N ASP A 283 -13.55 19.37 -30.38
CA ASP A 283 -12.54 18.37 -30.64
C ASP A 283 -11.12 18.94 -30.71
N ARG A 284 -10.94 20.10 -31.36
CA ARG A 284 -9.65 20.80 -31.35
C ARG A 284 -9.23 21.20 -29.93
N ALA A 285 -10.14 21.78 -29.15
CA ALA A 285 -9.85 22.16 -27.77
C ALA A 285 -9.55 20.96 -26.86
N CYS A 286 -10.28 19.85 -27.02
CA CYS A 286 -10.04 18.60 -26.30
C CYS A 286 -8.65 18.03 -26.62
N LEU A 287 -8.24 18.06 -27.89
CA LEU A 287 -6.90 17.63 -28.31
C LEU A 287 -5.82 18.51 -27.70
N LEU A 288 -5.96 19.84 -27.78
CA LEU A 288 -5.00 20.78 -27.20
C LEU A 288 -4.90 20.64 -25.67
N LEU A 289 -6.03 20.42 -24.99
CA LEU A 289 -6.06 20.08 -23.58
C LEU A 289 -5.24 18.82 -23.29
N CYS A 290 -5.51 17.72 -24.01
CA CYS A 290 -4.76 16.47 -23.83
C CYS A 290 -3.24 16.65 -24.04
N ILE A 291 -2.85 17.38 -25.09
CA ILE A 291 -1.43 17.67 -25.36
C ILE A 291 -0.83 18.53 -24.25
N SER A 292 -1.55 19.55 -23.76
CA SER A 292 -1.08 20.40 -22.64
C SER A 292 -0.92 19.65 -21.32
N LEU A 293 -1.72 18.60 -21.09
CA LEU A 293 -1.58 17.72 -19.92
C LEU A 293 -0.35 16.81 -20.03
N LEU A 294 -0.01 16.36 -21.24
CA LEU A 294 1.19 15.56 -21.51
C LEU A 294 2.46 16.42 -21.47
N ASP A 295 2.40 17.64 -22.02
CA ASP A 295 3.48 18.61 -22.07
C ASP A 295 3.66 19.36 -20.75
N HIS A 296 3.98 18.61 -19.69
CA HIS A 296 4.28 19.15 -18.38
C HIS A 296 5.68 18.69 -17.95
N ASN A 297 6.62 19.64 -17.89
CA ASN A 297 7.97 19.42 -17.38
C ASN A 297 7.98 19.45 -15.84
N ILE A 298 8.13 18.26 -15.24
CA ILE A 298 8.11 18.06 -13.79
C ILE A 298 9.50 18.32 -13.23
N ARG A 299 9.63 19.36 -12.40
CA ARG A 299 10.91 19.75 -11.80
C ARG A 299 11.02 19.40 -10.33
N GLY A 300 9.90 19.39 -9.60
CA GLY A 300 9.84 19.06 -8.19
C GLY A 300 9.22 17.69 -7.96
N SER A 301 8.14 17.65 -7.18
CA SER A 301 7.43 16.41 -6.88
C SER A 301 6.76 15.85 -8.13
N HIS A 302 6.80 14.52 -8.30
CA HIS A 302 6.08 13.83 -9.38
C HIS A 302 4.58 14.19 -9.38
N PHE A 303 3.99 14.39 -8.19
CA PHE A 303 2.58 14.73 -8.03
C PHE A 303 2.24 16.19 -8.32
N GLU A 304 3.19 17.03 -8.76
CA GLU A 304 2.89 18.34 -9.34
C GLU A 304 2.08 18.21 -10.63
N SER A 305 2.26 17.09 -11.36
CA SER A 305 1.52 16.84 -12.60
C SER A 305 0.10 16.32 -12.32
N PRO A 306 -0.95 16.96 -12.87
CA PRO A 306 -2.32 16.46 -12.74
C PRO A 306 -2.48 15.06 -13.34
N VAL A 307 -1.69 14.71 -14.37
CA VAL A 307 -1.69 13.36 -14.95
C VAL A 307 -1.11 12.34 -13.97
N LEU A 308 -0.04 12.66 -13.25
CA LEU A 308 0.54 11.73 -12.29
C LEU A 308 -0.29 11.60 -11.01
N SER A 309 -0.94 12.68 -10.57
CA SER A 309 -1.96 12.62 -9.53
C SER A 309 -3.14 11.74 -9.95
N PHE A 310 -3.67 11.92 -11.16
CA PHE A 310 -4.71 11.03 -11.69
C PHE A 310 -4.27 9.57 -11.72
N LEU A 311 -3.06 9.29 -12.23
CA LEU A 311 -2.51 7.93 -12.26
C LEU A 311 -2.41 7.35 -10.85
N ALA A 312 -2.06 8.14 -9.84
CA ALA A 312 -2.07 7.71 -8.45
C ALA A 312 -3.48 7.40 -7.95
N VAL A 313 -4.46 8.26 -8.24
CA VAL A 313 -5.86 8.08 -7.81
C VAL A 313 -6.46 6.79 -8.37
N ILE A 314 -6.22 6.47 -9.65
CA ILE A 314 -6.67 5.18 -10.21
C ILE A 314 -5.87 3.97 -9.70
N GLY A 315 -4.86 4.21 -8.87
CA GLY A 315 -4.10 3.20 -8.13
C GLY A 315 -4.83 2.73 -6.86
N ILE A 316 -5.79 3.49 -6.35
CA ILE A 316 -6.66 3.09 -5.23
C ILE A 316 -7.48 1.87 -5.66
N ASP A 317 -7.52 0.83 -4.81
CA ASP A 317 -8.32 -0.37 -5.05
C ASP A 317 -9.64 -0.28 -4.26
N ASP A 318 -10.72 0.14 -4.93
CA ASP A 318 -12.03 0.33 -4.30
C ASP A 318 -12.63 -0.95 -3.67
N LYS A 319 -12.06 -2.14 -3.97
CA LYS A 319 -12.48 -3.42 -3.37
C LYS A 319 -11.82 -3.69 -2.02
N LYS A 320 -10.76 -2.97 -1.70
CA LYS A 320 -10.00 -3.13 -0.47
C LYS A 320 -10.10 -1.86 0.33
N ASP A 321 -10.59 -1.97 1.55
CA ASP A 321 -10.60 -0.86 2.49
C ASP A 321 -9.17 -0.32 2.67
N CYS A 322 -8.95 0.93 2.23
CA CYS A 322 -7.65 1.59 2.18
C CYS A 322 -6.53 0.86 1.40
N GLY A 323 -6.87 0.11 0.35
CA GLY A 323 -5.91 -0.65 -0.45
C GLY A 323 -5.40 0.05 -1.73
N PHE A 324 -4.27 -0.44 -2.23
CA PHE A 324 -3.70 -0.05 -3.52
C PHE A 324 -3.57 -1.24 -4.47
N HIS A 325 -3.71 -0.99 -5.76
CA HIS A 325 -3.46 -1.97 -6.81
C HIS A 325 -2.00 -2.42 -6.81
N GLY A 326 -1.79 -3.73 -6.88
CA GLY A 326 -0.47 -4.31 -7.10
C GLY A 326 0.06 -4.10 -8.53
N PRO A 327 1.36 -4.38 -8.78
CA PRO A 327 2.00 -4.21 -10.08
C PRO A 327 1.26 -4.92 -11.24
N LEU A 328 0.76 -6.13 -11.00
CA LEU A 328 0.10 -6.95 -12.01
C LEU A 328 -1.22 -6.33 -12.45
N THR A 329 -2.05 -5.88 -11.50
CA THR A 329 -3.38 -5.31 -11.77
C THR A 329 -3.30 -3.86 -12.25
N TYR A 330 -2.25 -3.13 -11.88
CA TYR A 330 -2.06 -1.74 -12.27
C TYR A 330 -1.35 -1.54 -13.62
N SER A 331 -0.41 -2.41 -14.00
CA SER A 331 0.34 -2.29 -15.26
C SER A 331 -0.51 -2.17 -16.54
N PRO A 332 -1.71 -2.79 -16.66
CA PRO A 332 -2.60 -2.56 -17.79
C PRO A 332 -3.10 -1.11 -17.86
N GLN A 333 -3.33 -0.43 -16.73
CA GLN A 333 -3.77 0.98 -16.72
C GLN A 333 -2.71 1.90 -17.33
N LEU A 334 -1.44 1.67 -17.01
CA LEU A 334 -0.32 2.40 -17.63
C LEU A 334 -0.22 2.15 -19.15
N SER A 335 -0.52 0.93 -19.60
CA SER A 335 -0.51 0.60 -21.03
C SER A 335 -1.63 1.31 -21.79
N LYS A 336 -2.83 1.39 -21.20
CA LYS A 336 -3.95 2.19 -21.73
C LYS A 336 -3.56 3.66 -21.88
N PHE A 337 -2.97 4.22 -20.82
CA PHE A 337 -2.53 5.61 -20.80
C PHE A 337 -1.53 5.90 -21.93
N ILE A 338 -0.45 5.12 -21.98
CA ILE A 338 0.63 5.27 -22.99
C ILE A 338 0.07 5.17 -24.41
N LYS A 339 -0.82 4.20 -24.67
CA LYS A 339 -1.33 3.96 -26.01
C LYS A 339 -2.12 5.14 -26.56
N ILE A 340 -3.05 5.66 -25.76
CA ILE A 340 -3.88 6.80 -26.17
C ILE A 340 -3.04 8.09 -26.23
N ALA A 341 -2.05 8.27 -25.34
CA ALA A 341 -1.11 9.38 -25.46
C ALA A 341 -0.40 9.40 -26.83
N GLN A 342 0.09 8.25 -27.30
CA GLN A 342 0.71 8.12 -28.62
C GLN A 342 -0.28 8.49 -29.74
N MET A 343 -1.53 8.04 -29.65
CA MET A 343 -2.56 8.33 -30.64
C MET A 343 -2.94 9.82 -30.68
N LEU A 344 -2.99 10.49 -29.52
CA LEU A 344 -3.28 11.92 -29.45
C LEU A 344 -2.13 12.77 -30.01
N VAL A 345 -0.87 12.37 -29.79
CA VAL A 345 0.29 13.01 -30.42
C VAL A 345 0.26 12.83 -31.94
N ILE A 346 -0.10 11.64 -32.42
CA ILE A 346 -0.31 11.39 -33.86
C ILE A 346 -1.40 12.30 -34.41
N GLU A 347 -2.57 12.37 -33.79
CA GLU A 347 -3.68 13.22 -34.24
C GLU A 347 -3.27 14.70 -34.27
N ARG A 348 -2.52 15.17 -33.26
CA ARG A 348 -2.03 16.55 -33.22
C ARG A 348 -1.07 16.87 -34.37
N ALA A 349 -0.23 15.92 -34.75
CA ALA A 349 0.71 16.03 -35.85
C ALA A 349 -0.01 16.03 -37.21
N VAL A 350 -0.94 15.10 -37.43
CA VAL A 350 -1.75 15.05 -38.67
C VAL A 350 -2.58 16.31 -38.83
N LEU A 351 -3.27 16.75 -37.76
CA LEU A 351 -4.07 17.97 -37.80
C LEU A 351 -3.22 19.20 -38.14
N ALA A 352 -1.98 19.27 -37.64
CA ALA A 352 -1.08 20.38 -37.96
C ALA A 352 -0.71 20.43 -39.45
N ALA A 353 -0.53 19.27 -40.08
CA ALA A 353 -0.26 19.18 -41.52
C ALA A 353 -1.51 19.49 -42.34
N ASP A 354 -2.68 18.96 -41.95
CA ASP A 354 -3.97 19.25 -42.60
C ASP A 354 -4.32 20.75 -42.52
N GLU A 355 -3.93 21.44 -41.45
CA GLU A 355 -4.10 22.89 -41.27
C GLU A 355 -2.97 23.72 -41.92
N GLY A 356 -1.96 23.09 -42.53
CA GLY A 356 -0.82 23.76 -43.16
C GLY A 356 0.12 24.48 -42.19
N THR A 357 0.08 24.13 -40.89
CA THR A 357 0.99 24.67 -39.87
C THR A 357 2.40 24.08 -40.02
N VAL A 358 2.50 22.83 -40.46
CA VAL A 358 3.75 22.14 -40.80
C VAL A 358 3.61 21.47 -42.16
N GLU A 359 4.72 21.24 -42.86
CA GLU A 359 4.71 20.58 -44.17
C GLU A 359 4.45 19.07 -44.01
N TYR A 360 5.10 18.43 -43.03
CA TYR A 360 4.95 17.01 -42.75
C TYR A 360 4.54 16.77 -41.29
N PRO A 361 3.64 15.81 -41.01
CA PRO A 361 3.30 15.42 -39.63
C PRO A 361 4.53 15.06 -38.78
N SER A 362 5.57 14.51 -39.42
CA SER A 362 6.82 14.10 -38.77
C SER A 362 7.49 15.24 -37.99
N ASP A 363 7.42 16.47 -38.50
CA ASP A 363 8.09 17.63 -37.89
C ASP A 363 7.56 17.92 -36.48
N LEU A 364 6.24 18.05 -36.37
CA LEU A 364 5.60 18.31 -35.07
C LEU A 364 5.61 17.06 -34.17
N LEU A 365 5.51 15.87 -34.77
CA LEU A 365 5.59 14.61 -34.02
C LEU A 365 6.94 14.49 -33.32
N ASP A 366 8.05 14.78 -34.01
CA ASP A 366 9.39 14.74 -33.45
C ASP A 366 9.61 15.76 -32.34
N GLU A 367 9.13 16.99 -32.56
CA GLU A 367 9.19 18.07 -31.58
C GLU A 367 8.48 17.65 -30.27
N MET A 368 7.22 17.22 -30.37
CA MET A 368 6.44 16.75 -29.21
C MET A 368 7.10 15.53 -28.56
N ARG A 369 7.62 14.61 -29.38
CA ARG A 369 8.25 13.40 -28.89
C ARG A 369 9.47 13.71 -28.04
N GLN A 370 10.37 14.55 -28.53
CA GLN A 370 11.58 14.95 -27.80
C GLN A 370 11.24 15.70 -26.51
N ARG A 371 10.18 16.52 -26.53
CA ARG A 371 9.79 17.32 -25.38
C ARG A 371 9.20 16.49 -24.24
N PHE A 372 8.29 15.56 -24.52
CA PHE A 372 7.55 14.86 -23.46
C PHE A 372 7.26 13.37 -23.68
N MET A 373 7.60 12.74 -24.81
CA MET A 373 7.30 11.30 -25.04
C MET A 373 8.50 10.35 -24.92
N ILE A 374 9.70 10.85 -24.59
CA ILE A 374 10.90 10.03 -24.45
C ILE A 374 11.37 9.89 -23.01
N ARG A 375 12.18 8.85 -22.75
CA ARG A 375 12.90 8.65 -21.49
C ARG A 375 13.76 9.88 -21.18
N GLY A 376 13.68 10.37 -19.94
CA GLY A 376 14.48 11.51 -19.47
C GLY A 376 13.82 12.87 -19.67
N SER A 377 12.68 12.95 -20.36
CA SER A 377 11.93 14.21 -20.60
C SER A 377 11.32 14.82 -19.33
N ARG A 378 11.37 14.12 -18.18
CA ARG A 378 10.72 14.54 -16.93
C ARG A 378 9.23 14.84 -17.09
N SER A 379 8.56 14.08 -17.95
CA SER A 379 7.12 14.19 -18.19
C SER A 379 6.34 13.09 -17.46
N ALA A 380 5.01 13.26 -17.41
CA ALA A 380 4.11 12.22 -16.96
C ALA A 380 4.23 10.93 -17.80
N PHE A 381 4.50 11.07 -19.11
CA PHE A 381 4.67 9.94 -20.00
C PHE A 381 5.94 9.13 -19.70
N ASP A 382 7.09 9.79 -19.48
CA ASP A 382 8.32 9.09 -19.06
C ASP A 382 8.07 8.33 -17.75
N TRP A 383 7.46 8.98 -16.76
CA TRP A 383 7.15 8.33 -15.49
C TRP A 383 6.22 7.13 -15.64
N ALA A 384 5.14 7.23 -16.42
CA ALA A 384 4.25 6.10 -16.72
C ALA A 384 5.01 4.94 -17.37
N CYS A 385 5.91 5.25 -18.31
CA CYS A 385 6.80 4.29 -18.93
C CYS A 385 7.78 3.65 -17.92
N ARG A 386 8.29 4.40 -16.93
CA ARG A 386 9.19 3.87 -15.87
C ARG A 386 8.42 2.93 -14.97
N LEU A 387 7.26 3.37 -14.52
CA LEU A 387 6.41 2.62 -13.61
C LEU A 387 5.92 1.32 -14.25
N ARG A 388 5.60 1.32 -15.55
CA ARG A 388 5.22 0.10 -16.28
C ARG A 388 6.38 -0.88 -16.43
N ALA A 389 7.58 -0.39 -16.74
CA ALA A 389 8.77 -1.24 -16.82
C ALA A 389 9.13 -1.83 -15.46
N TYR A 390 9.01 -1.03 -14.39
CA TYR A 390 9.21 -1.49 -13.03
C TYR A 390 8.14 -2.51 -12.61
N ALA A 391 6.86 -2.26 -12.92
CA ALA A 391 5.79 -3.22 -12.65
C ALA A 391 6.10 -4.57 -13.31
N LYS A 392 6.54 -4.58 -14.57
CA LYS A 392 6.96 -5.81 -15.27
C LYS A 392 8.14 -6.49 -14.56
N LYS A 393 9.13 -5.73 -14.07
CA LYS A 393 10.27 -6.25 -13.30
C LYS A 393 9.82 -6.86 -11.97
N VAL A 394 8.89 -6.21 -11.26
CA VAL A 394 8.33 -6.74 -10.02
C VAL A 394 7.54 -8.00 -10.32
N VAL A 395 6.65 -8.01 -11.33
CA VAL A 395 5.90 -9.21 -11.73
C VAL A 395 6.81 -10.35 -12.18
N SER A 396 7.93 -10.09 -12.87
CA SER A 396 8.87 -11.15 -13.27
C SER A 396 9.67 -11.69 -12.09
N ASN A 397 9.90 -10.88 -11.05
CA ASN A 397 10.75 -11.25 -9.91
C ASN A 397 9.95 -11.77 -8.71
N THR A 398 8.71 -11.32 -8.53
CA THR A 398 7.73 -11.74 -7.53
C THR A 398 7.02 -12.99 -8.00
N THR A 399 6.78 -13.93 -7.09
CA THR A 399 6.16 -15.24 -7.35
C THR A 399 4.74 -15.12 -7.89
N VAL A 400 4.60 -15.09 -9.21
CA VAL A 400 3.33 -15.34 -9.89
C VAL A 400 3.03 -16.85 -9.84
N THR A 401 1.77 -17.22 -9.74
CA THR A 401 1.28 -18.60 -9.87
C THR A 401 1.92 -19.26 -11.11
N GLY A 402 2.71 -20.33 -10.90
CA GLY A 402 3.45 -21.04 -11.95
C GLY A 402 4.97 -21.19 -11.74
N TYR A 403 5.57 -20.56 -10.72
CA TYR A 403 7.01 -20.72 -10.41
C TYR A 403 7.33 -21.86 -9.44
N ILE A 404 6.31 -22.48 -8.85
CA ILE A 404 6.44 -23.62 -7.96
C ILE A 404 6.01 -24.84 -8.78
N ILE A 405 7.00 -25.60 -9.24
CA ILE A 405 6.78 -26.83 -9.98
C ILE A 405 7.00 -27.99 -9.03
N TRP A 406 5.96 -28.77 -8.80
CA TRP A 406 6.05 -30.04 -8.11
C TRP A 406 6.45 -31.10 -9.11
N SER A 407 7.41 -31.96 -8.76
CA SER A 407 7.66 -33.18 -9.53
C SER A 407 6.42 -34.08 -9.51
N GLU A 408 6.27 -34.96 -10.50
CA GLU A 408 5.11 -35.87 -10.61
C GLU A 408 4.93 -36.75 -9.38
N ASP A 409 6.04 -37.09 -8.70
CA ASP A 409 6.06 -37.86 -7.45
C ASP A 409 5.83 -37.00 -6.19
N LEU A 410 5.60 -35.69 -6.35
CA LEU A 410 5.42 -34.68 -5.29
C LEU A 410 6.59 -34.58 -4.30
N ASN A 411 7.76 -35.14 -4.62
CA ASN A 411 8.90 -35.22 -3.72
C ASN A 411 9.88 -34.04 -3.90
N MET A 412 9.82 -33.33 -5.02
CA MET A 412 10.69 -32.19 -5.30
C MET A 412 9.85 -30.96 -5.60
N VAL A 413 10.17 -29.86 -4.94
CA VAL A 413 9.65 -28.54 -5.26
C VAL A 413 10.73 -27.73 -5.96
N THR A 414 10.45 -27.25 -7.16
CA THR A 414 11.34 -26.35 -7.90
C THR A 414 10.77 -24.95 -7.84
N TYR A 415 11.56 -24.03 -7.29
CA TYR A 415 11.32 -22.61 -7.32
C TYR A 415 12.35 -21.92 -8.23
N LYS A 416 11.92 -21.47 -9.41
CA LYS A 416 12.80 -20.94 -10.47
C LYS A 416 13.91 -21.94 -10.86
N GLN A 417 15.15 -21.72 -10.42
CA GLN A 417 16.32 -22.58 -10.67
C GLN A 417 16.72 -23.40 -9.43
N ALA A 418 16.07 -23.16 -8.28
CA ALA A 418 16.35 -23.86 -7.04
C ALA A 418 15.40 -25.03 -6.89
N THR A 419 15.92 -26.25 -6.88
CA THR A 419 15.15 -27.47 -6.64
C THR A 419 15.46 -27.99 -5.23
N LEU A 420 14.43 -28.19 -4.44
CA LEU A 420 14.49 -28.68 -3.07
C LEU A 420 13.69 -29.97 -2.98
N SER A 421 14.21 -30.99 -2.29
CA SER A 421 13.39 -32.12 -1.91
C SER A 421 12.43 -31.72 -0.79
N MET A 422 11.30 -32.42 -0.69
CA MET A 422 10.33 -32.22 0.38
C MET A 422 10.93 -32.51 1.75
N GLU A 423 11.88 -33.43 1.84
CA GLU A 423 12.67 -33.66 3.05
C GLU A 423 13.48 -32.40 3.45
N ARG A 424 14.22 -31.82 2.51
CA ARG A 424 15.01 -30.60 2.77
C ARG A 424 14.13 -29.40 3.05
N LEU A 425 12.99 -29.28 2.36
CA LEU A 425 12.02 -28.23 2.61
C LEU A 425 11.43 -28.34 4.02
N LYS A 426 10.98 -29.53 4.42
CA LYS A 426 10.47 -29.80 5.78
C LYS A 426 11.54 -29.55 6.85
N SER A 427 12.77 -30.00 6.63
CA SER A 427 13.89 -29.75 7.52
C SER A 427 14.21 -28.26 7.65
N PHE A 428 14.21 -27.53 6.54
CA PHE A 428 14.41 -26.08 6.53
C PHE A 428 13.33 -25.35 7.31
N VAL A 429 12.04 -25.65 7.07
CA VAL A 429 10.92 -25.03 7.80
C VAL A 429 11.00 -25.38 9.29
N SER A 430 11.25 -26.64 9.64
CA SER A 430 11.43 -27.07 11.03
C SER A 430 12.57 -26.33 11.72
N HIS A 431 13.68 -26.10 11.02
CA HIS A 431 14.80 -25.32 11.54
C HIS A 431 14.42 -23.84 11.77
N GLN A 432 13.71 -23.22 10.84
CA GLN A 432 13.24 -21.83 10.99
C GLN A 432 12.26 -21.69 12.17
N VAL A 433 11.33 -22.64 12.34
CA VAL A 433 10.43 -22.67 13.50
C VAL A 433 11.22 -22.78 14.81
N CYS A 434 12.23 -23.65 14.86
CA CYS A 434 13.09 -23.80 16.03
C CYS A 434 13.84 -22.50 16.39
N LEU A 435 14.37 -21.80 15.38
CA LEU A 435 15.03 -20.50 15.57
C LEU A 435 14.05 -19.44 16.08
N ALA A 436 12.87 -19.32 15.46
CA ALA A 436 11.84 -18.38 15.88
C ALA A 436 11.35 -18.63 17.31
N GLN A 437 11.14 -19.90 17.68
CA GLN A 437 10.79 -20.29 19.06
C GLN A 437 11.91 -19.95 20.06
N LYS A 438 13.18 -20.08 19.65
CA LYS A 438 14.31 -19.69 20.48
C LYS A 438 14.36 -18.17 20.69
N GLU A 439 14.21 -17.39 19.63
CA GLU A 439 14.14 -15.92 19.73
C GLU A 439 12.94 -15.46 20.58
N LEU A 440 11.78 -16.10 20.42
CA LEU A 440 10.60 -15.81 21.23
C LEU A 440 10.83 -16.11 22.71
N ARG A 441 11.48 -17.24 23.06
CA ARG A 441 11.87 -17.55 24.44
C ARG A 441 12.78 -16.49 25.03
N ASP A 442 13.79 -16.08 24.30
CA ASP A 442 14.74 -15.05 24.73
C ASP A 442 14.02 -13.71 24.96
N LEU A 443 13.04 -13.38 24.10
CA LEU A 443 12.24 -12.15 24.19
C LEU A 443 11.24 -12.18 25.35
N LEU A 444 10.66 -13.35 25.65
CA LEU A 444 9.73 -13.57 26.77
C LEU A 444 10.44 -13.84 28.10
N LEU A 445 11.78 -13.85 28.12
CA LEU A 445 12.60 -14.08 29.31
C LEU A 445 12.32 -15.42 30.03
N VAL A 446 11.91 -16.46 29.28
CA VAL A 446 11.65 -17.80 29.84
C VAL A 446 12.93 -18.38 30.42
N HIS A 447 12.92 -18.80 31.68
CA HIS A 447 14.13 -19.29 32.34
C HIS A 447 14.49 -20.69 31.81
N HIS A 448 15.79 -21.00 31.72
CA HIS A 448 16.29 -22.27 31.18
C HIS A 448 15.95 -23.50 32.04
N GLU A 449 15.50 -23.28 33.27
CA GLU A 449 15.06 -24.31 34.22
C GLU A 449 13.55 -24.55 34.17
N GLU A 450 12.79 -23.70 33.47
CA GLU A 450 11.35 -23.86 33.33
C GLU A 450 11.03 -24.80 32.15
N ASN A 451 10.09 -25.73 32.36
CA ASN A 451 9.66 -26.64 31.32
C ASN A 451 8.93 -25.88 30.20
N HIS A 452 9.47 -25.96 28.99
CA HIS A 452 8.88 -25.32 27.81
C HIS A 452 7.41 -25.70 27.58
N GLU A 453 7.07 -26.96 27.86
CA GLU A 453 5.71 -27.50 27.71
C GLU A 453 4.71 -26.93 28.74
N GLU A 454 5.19 -26.39 29.85
CA GLU A 454 4.37 -25.79 30.91
C GLU A 454 4.09 -24.30 30.66
N ILE A 455 4.97 -23.61 29.90
CA ILE A 455 4.90 -22.16 29.67
C ILE A 455 4.39 -21.81 28.27
N VAL A 456 4.83 -22.56 27.25
CA VAL A 456 4.49 -22.29 25.85
C VAL A 456 3.39 -23.27 25.44
N PRO A 457 2.17 -22.80 25.13
CA PRO A 457 1.11 -23.66 24.66
C PRO A 457 1.56 -24.44 23.42
N THR A 458 1.26 -25.73 23.39
CA THR A 458 1.58 -26.55 22.22
C THR A 458 0.59 -26.24 21.10
N PHE A 459 1.00 -25.43 20.13
CA PHE A 459 0.18 -25.13 18.95
C PHE A 459 0.41 -26.16 17.86
N HIS A 460 -0.65 -26.87 17.45
CA HIS A 460 -0.60 -27.76 16.30
C HIS A 460 -0.71 -26.97 14.99
N LEU A 461 0.29 -26.14 14.69
CA LEU A 461 0.33 -25.26 13.50
C LEU A 461 0.06 -26.01 12.18
N HIS A 462 0.39 -27.30 12.10
CA HIS A 462 0.13 -28.13 10.92
C HIS A 462 -1.36 -28.43 10.66
N ARG A 463 -2.23 -28.22 11.65
CA ARG A 463 -3.69 -28.40 11.54
C ARG A 463 -4.41 -27.10 11.21
N LEU A 464 -3.75 -25.96 11.40
CA LEU A 464 -4.27 -24.67 11.00
C LEU A 464 -4.28 -24.57 9.47
N GLN A 465 -5.37 -24.05 8.95
CA GLN A 465 -5.60 -23.78 7.54
C GLN A 465 -5.62 -22.27 7.32
N ASP A 466 -5.12 -21.83 6.17
CA ASP A 466 -5.23 -20.43 5.76
C ASP A 466 -5.85 -20.38 4.36
N ASP A 467 -6.77 -19.44 4.16
CA ASP A 467 -7.26 -19.11 2.84
C ASP A 467 -6.42 -17.97 2.25
N HIS A 468 -5.30 -18.36 1.63
CA HIS A 468 -4.40 -17.45 0.92
C HIS A 468 -5.06 -16.77 -0.30
N SER A 469 -6.27 -17.19 -0.70
CA SER A 469 -7.04 -16.50 -1.75
C SER A 469 -7.86 -15.33 -1.20
N ASN A 470 -8.06 -15.26 0.12
CA ASN A 470 -8.74 -14.16 0.77
C ASN A 470 -7.81 -12.95 0.91
N GLY A 471 -8.13 -11.88 0.17
CA GLY A 471 -7.36 -10.63 0.14
C GLY A 471 -7.95 -9.50 0.98
N GLN A 472 -8.90 -9.79 1.86
CA GLN A 472 -9.51 -8.80 2.75
C GLN A 472 -8.47 -8.19 3.68
N ASN A 473 -8.59 -6.89 3.94
CA ASN A 473 -7.69 -6.18 4.83
C ASN A 473 -7.90 -6.70 6.27
N GLY A 474 -6.81 -7.01 6.98
CA GLY A 474 -6.87 -7.61 8.32
C GLY A 474 -7.14 -9.12 8.36
N TRP A 475 -7.34 -9.78 7.21
CA TRP A 475 -7.48 -11.24 7.16
C TRP A 475 -6.21 -11.94 7.66
N ASN A 476 -6.40 -12.95 8.49
CA ASN A 476 -5.34 -13.87 8.91
C ASN A 476 -5.96 -15.23 9.28
N PHE A 477 -5.12 -16.25 9.41
CA PHE A 477 -5.55 -17.62 9.71
C PHE A 477 -6.33 -17.76 11.03
N LEU A 478 -6.24 -16.82 11.99
CA LEU A 478 -7.04 -16.87 13.22
C LEU A 478 -8.53 -16.63 12.94
N GLN A 479 -8.87 -16.02 11.81
CA GLN A 479 -10.24 -15.73 11.38
C GLN A 479 -10.82 -16.82 10.48
N ASP A 480 -10.03 -17.85 10.13
CA ASP A 480 -10.51 -18.96 9.32
C ASP A 480 -11.43 -19.88 10.15
N PRO A 481 -12.71 -20.05 9.76
CA PRO A 481 -13.65 -20.89 10.51
C PRO A 481 -13.17 -22.33 10.73
N ARG A 482 -12.28 -22.83 9.86
CA ARG A 482 -11.72 -24.19 9.93
C ARG A 482 -10.73 -24.36 11.08
N ASN A 483 -10.26 -23.27 11.66
CA ASN A 483 -9.28 -23.27 12.75
C ASN A 483 -9.91 -23.17 14.14
N ALA A 484 -11.23 -22.99 14.25
CA ALA A 484 -11.93 -22.78 15.51
C ALA A 484 -11.57 -23.85 16.57
N ALA A 485 -11.55 -25.13 16.19
CA ALA A 485 -11.26 -26.24 17.10
C ALA A 485 -9.80 -26.30 17.58
N GLU A 486 -8.86 -25.70 16.86
CA GLU A 486 -7.43 -25.66 17.22
C GLU A 486 -7.04 -24.35 17.93
N LEU A 487 -7.91 -23.33 17.86
CA LEU A 487 -7.76 -22.03 18.52
C LEU A 487 -8.52 -21.95 19.86
N ASP A 488 -9.51 -22.81 20.07
CA ASP A 488 -10.12 -23.04 21.38
C ASP A 488 -9.11 -23.72 22.31
N LEU A 489 -8.42 -22.92 23.12
CA LEU A 489 -7.64 -23.41 24.26
C LEU A 489 -8.60 -24.12 25.24
N PRO A 490 -8.32 -25.38 25.65
CA PRO A 490 -9.17 -26.09 26.59
C PRO A 490 -9.11 -25.39 27.95
N GLY A 491 -10.23 -24.80 28.38
CA GLY A 491 -10.31 -24.12 29.66
C GLY A 491 -11.62 -23.36 29.86
N GLY A 492 -12.75 -23.96 29.50
CA GLY A 492 -14.08 -23.49 29.85
C GLY A 492 -14.86 -24.62 30.51
N SER A 493 -14.58 -24.86 31.79
CA SER A 493 -15.46 -25.60 32.70
C SER A 493 -16.24 -24.60 33.54
#